data_AF-A0A8T6NTT3-F1
#
_entry.id   AF-A0A8T6NTT3-F1
#
_cell.length_a   1.000
_cell.length_b   1.000
_cell.length_c   1.000
_cell.angle_alpha   90.00
_cell.angle_beta   90.00
_cell.angle_gamma   90.00
#
_symmetry.space_group_name_H-M   'P 1'
#
loop_
_entity.id
_entity.type
_entity.pdbx_description
1 polymer ?
#
loop_
_entity_poly.entity_id
_entity_poly.type
_entity_poly.pdbx_seq_one_letter_code
_entity_poly.pdbx_strand_id
1 'polypeptide(L)'
;GVEQLNGLLIFYAWHTGISDVTPLADLRKLRELGLADNRITDITPLYGLTNLDLLFLGGNHGIPAEQLEHMRMTAIDDFRTPDWREESSE
;
A
#
# COMPACT_ATOMS: atom_id res chain seq x y z
N GLY A 1 1.03 -18.67 -2.18
CA GLY A 1 1.39 -17.32 -1.71
C GLY A 1 0.15 -16.46 -1.66
N VAL A 2 0.32 -15.16 -1.44
CA VAL A 2 -0.78 -14.19 -1.31
C VAL A 2 -1.64 -14.11 -2.57
N GLU A 3 -1.11 -14.49 -3.72
CA GLU A 3 -1.78 -14.53 -5.02
C GLU A 3 -3.02 -15.43 -5.11
N GLN A 4 -3.27 -16.30 -4.11
CA GLN A 4 -4.46 -17.18 -4.07
C GLN A 4 -5.63 -16.57 -3.27
N LEU A 5 -5.45 -15.39 -2.66
CA LEU A 5 -6.43 -14.76 -1.76
C LEU A 5 -7.44 -13.89 -2.54
N ASN A 6 -8.11 -14.48 -3.54
CA ASN A 6 -9.03 -13.80 -4.48
C ASN A 6 -10.33 -13.22 -3.87
N GLY A 7 -10.47 -13.25 -2.55
CA GLY A 7 -11.57 -12.65 -1.78
C GLY A 7 -11.10 -11.61 -0.76
N LEU A 8 -9.79 -11.31 -0.73
CA LEU A 8 -9.24 -10.38 0.24
C LEU A 8 -9.66 -8.95 -0.08
N LEU A 9 -10.26 -8.29 0.90
CA LEU A 9 -10.64 -6.88 0.82
C LEU A 9 -9.60 -5.98 1.49
N ILE A 10 -8.89 -6.50 2.49
CA ILE A 10 -8.01 -5.72 3.36
C ILE A 10 -6.70 -6.49 3.54
N PHE A 11 -5.56 -5.83 3.32
CA PHE A 11 -4.23 -6.40 3.58
C PHE A 11 -3.33 -5.40 4.30
N TYR A 12 -2.80 -5.81 5.46
CA TYR A 12 -1.88 -5.01 6.26
C TYR A 12 -0.59 -5.77 6.53
N ALA A 13 0.56 -5.15 6.22
CA ALA A 13 1.88 -5.73 6.43
C ALA A 13 2.93 -4.66 6.75
N TRP A 14 2.77 -3.97 7.88
CA TRP A 14 3.70 -2.91 8.32
C TRP A 14 4.98 -3.46 8.91
N HIS A 15 6.11 -2.77 8.73
CA HIS A 15 7.40 -3.14 9.32
C HIS A 15 7.89 -4.56 9.01
N THR A 16 7.51 -5.12 7.86
CA THR A 16 7.85 -6.52 7.50
C THR A 16 9.08 -6.64 6.62
N GLY A 17 9.59 -5.53 6.08
CA GLY A 17 10.74 -5.52 5.19
C GLY A 17 10.40 -5.91 3.75
N ILE A 18 9.13 -5.81 3.36
CA ILE A 18 8.68 -6.04 1.97
C ILE A 18 9.41 -5.06 1.05
N SER A 19 9.95 -5.56 -0.06
CA SER A 19 10.54 -4.74 -1.13
C SER A 19 9.90 -4.99 -2.49
N ASP A 20 9.24 -6.14 -2.65
CA ASP A 20 8.56 -6.54 -3.88
C ASP A 20 7.06 -6.70 -3.62
N VAL A 21 6.26 -5.92 -4.34
CA VAL A 21 4.79 -5.93 -4.27
C VAL A 21 4.14 -6.58 -5.49
N THR A 22 4.93 -7.13 -6.41
CA THR A 22 4.44 -7.86 -7.60
C THR A 22 3.37 -8.91 -7.28
N PRO A 23 3.49 -9.71 -6.19
CA PRO A 23 2.46 -10.70 -5.86
C PRO A 23 1.07 -10.12 -5.55
N LEU A 24 0.97 -8.81 -5.28
CA LEU A 24 -0.29 -8.13 -4.97
C LEU A 24 -1.04 -7.65 -6.22
N ALA A 25 -0.40 -7.65 -7.40
CA ALA A 25 -0.94 -7.04 -8.62
C ALA A 25 -2.30 -7.60 -9.05
N ASP A 26 -2.56 -8.88 -8.75
CA ASP A 26 -3.79 -9.57 -9.14
C ASP A 26 -4.90 -9.51 -8.09
N LEU A 27 -4.64 -8.91 -6.92
CA LEU A 27 -5.61 -8.78 -5.83
C LEU A 27 -6.60 -7.64 -6.08
N ARG A 28 -7.22 -7.61 -7.27
CA ARG A 28 -8.08 -6.52 -7.78
C ARG A 28 -9.32 -6.23 -6.93
N LYS A 29 -9.64 -7.06 -5.95
CA LYS A 29 -10.75 -6.85 -4.99
C LYS A 29 -10.32 -6.10 -3.73
N LEU A 30 -9.02 -5.84 -3.53
CA LEU A 30 -8.55 -5.07 -2.40
C LEU A 30 -9.19 -3.69 -2.39
N ARG A 31 -9.67 -3.33 -1.20
CA ARG A 31 -10.26 -2.04 -0.82
C ARG A 31 -9.28 -1.28 0.07
N GLU A 32 -8.53 -1.98 0.91
CA GLU A 32 -7.54 -1.37 1.80
C GLU A 32 -6.19 -2.11 1.73
N LEU A 33 -5.11 -1.35 1.57
CA LEU A 33 -3.76 -1.88 1.51
C LEU A 33 -2.82 -1.03 2.37
N GLY A 34 -2.29 -1.60 3.45
CA GLY A 34 -1.26 -0.95 4.25
C GLY A 34 0.09 -1.66 4.18
N LEU A 35 1.07 -0.93 3.68
CA LEU A 35 2.44 -1.37 3.46
C LEU A 35 3.44 -0.38 4.06
N ALA A 36 3.02 0.39 5.07
CA ALA A 36 3.87 1.35 5.75
C ALA A 36 5.14 0.71 6.36
N ASP A 37 6.20 1.51 6.44
CA ASP A 37 7.50 1.17 7.03
C ASP A 37 8.13 -0.11 6.45
N ASN A 38 8.10 -0.21 5.13
CA ASN A 38 8.75 -1.27 4.37
C ASN A 38 9.93 -0.72 3.55
N ARG A 39 10.43 -1.51 2.60
CA ARG A 39 11.58 -1.18 1.73
C ARG A 39 11.16 -1.14 0.26
N ILE A 40 9.92 -0.72 0.00
CA ILE A 40 9.36 -0.69 -1.35
C ILE A 40 9.98 0.49 -2.10
N THR A 41 10.42 0.23 -3.33
CA THR A 41 10.98 1.25 -4.24
C THR A 41 10.23 1.33 -5.56
N ASP A 42 9.33 0.38 -5.83
CA ASP A 42 8.51 0.35 -7.03
C ASP A 42 7.10 -0.15 -6.68
N ILE A 43 6.10 0.70 -6.94
CA ILE A 43 4.68 0.41 -6.76
C ILE A 43 3.93 0.31 -8.10
N THR A 44 4.63 0.28 -9.24
CA THR A 44 3.98 0.04 -10.55
C THR A 44 3.10 -1.20 -10.60
N PRO A 45 3.40 -2.32 -9.88
CA PRO A 45 2.50 -3.47 -9.88
C PRO A 45 1.13 -3.20 -9.24
N LEU A 46 1.02 -2.15 -8.42
CA LEU A 46 -0.22 -1.80 -7.72
C LEU A 46 -1.18 -0.96 -8.58
N TYR A 47 -0.76 -0.44 -9.75
CA TYR A 47 -1.61 0.40 -10.61
C TYR A 47 -2.88 -0.30 -11.11
N GLY A 48 -2.88 -1.63 -11.15
CA GLY A 48 -4.06 -2.43 -11.52
C GLY A 48 -5.14 -2.56 -10.43
N LEU A 49 -4.88 -2.06 -9.21
CA LEU A 49 -5.77 -2.19 -8.05
C LEU A 49 -6.84 -1.10 -8.03
N THR A 50 -7.68 -1.07 -9.07
CA THR A 50 -8.68 -0.01 -9.31
C THR A 50 -9.83 0.06 -8.29
N ASN A 51 -9.91 -0.90 -7.35
CA ASN A 51 -10.92 -0.92 -6.29
C ASN A 51 -10.36 -0.47 -4.92
N LEU A 52 -9.09 -0.03 -4.85
CA LEU A 52 -8.51 0.47 -3.61
C LEU A 52 -9.17 1.79 -3.20
N ASP A 53 -9.73 1.79 -2.00
CA ASP A 53 -10.25 2.95 -1.30
C ASP A 53 -9.12 3.60 -0.45
N LEU A 54 -8.26 2.78 0.19
CA LEU A 54 -7.18 3.24 1.09
C LEU A 54 -5.82 2.58 0.79
N LEU A 55 -4.74 3.38 0.79
CA LEU A 55 -3.37 2.92 0.55
C LEU A 55 -2.35 3.60 1.47
N PHE A 56 -1.79 2.85 2.43
CA PHE A 56 -0.76 3.38 3.32
C PHE A 56 0.65 2.95 2.88
N LEU A 57 1.46 3.90 2.44
CA LEU A 57 2.85 3.69 1.97
C LEU A 57 3.90 4.47 2.79
N GLY A 58 3.52 5.15 3.86
CA GLY A 58 4.46 5.94 4.68
C GLY A 58 5.67 5.12 5.13
N GLY A 59 6.83 5.75 5.30
CA GLY A 59 8.07 5.06 5.67
C GLY A 59 8.74 4.25 4.53
N ASN A 60 8.17 4.21 3.33
CA ASN A 60 8.84 3.68 2.13
C ASN A 60 9.58 4.81 1.39
N HIS A 61 10.81 5.11 1.84
CA HIS A 61 11.57 6.27 1.36
C HIS A 61 12.11 6.15 -0.08
N GLY A 62 12.03 4.96 -0.69
CA GLY A 62 12.56 4.71 -2.03
C GLY A 62 11.55 4.83 -3.16
N ILE A 63 10.28 5.13 -2.87
CA ILE A 63 9.23 5.25 -3.89
C ILE A 63 9.39 6.59 -4.64
N PRO A 64 9.53 6.59 -5.97
CA PRO A 64 9.60 7.82 -6.75
C PRO A 64 8.30 8.63 -6.66
N ALA A 65 8.42 9.96 -6.59
CA ALA A 65 7.27 10.86 -6.51
C ALA A 65 6.27 10.70 -7.67
N GLU A 66 6.76 10.35 -8.85
CA GLU A 66 5.93 10.10 -10.04
C GLU A 66 4.96 8.92 -9.83
N GLN A 67 5.38 7.89 -9.10
CA GLN A 67 4.52 6.74 -8.81
C GLN A 67 3.45 7.09 -7.77
N LEU A 68 3.79 7.93 -6.79
CA LEU A 68 2.83 8.45 -5.82
C LEU A 68 1.79 9.34 -6.49
N GLU A 69 2.21 10.21 -7.41
CA GLU A 69 1.28 11.10 -8.12
C GLU A 69 0.34 10.32 -9.05
N HIS A 70 0.81 9.24 -9.68
CA HIS A 70 -0.07 8.35 -10.45
C HIS A 70 -1.23 7.85 -9.59
N MET A 71 -0.91 7.29 -8.41
CA MET A 71 -1.91 6.76 -7.49
C MET A 71 -2.86 7.85 -6.97
N ARG A 72 -2.37 9.09 -6.81
CA ARG A 72 -3.18 10.23 -6.37
C ARG A 72 -4.19 10.66 -7.43
N MET A 73 -3.80 10.61 -8.70
CA MET A 73 -4.68 10.89 -9.83
C MET A 73 -5.79 9.84 -10.00
N THR A 74 -5.61 8.64 -9.45
CA THR A 74 -6.59 7.54 -9.52
C THR A 74 -7.57 7.48 -8.35
N ALA A 75 -7.72 8.56 -7.56
CA ALA A 75 -8.73 8.73 -6.50
C ALA A 75 -8.53 7.96 -5.18
N ILE A 76 -7.28 7.69 -4.78
CA ILE A 76 -6.97 7.06 -3.49
C ILE A 76 -6.85 8.14 -2.41
N ASP A 77 -7.72 8.12 -1.40
CA ASP A 77 -7.94 9.28 -0.52
C ASP A 77 -6.89 9.49 0.59
N ASP A 78 -6.01 8.52 0.88
CA ASP A 78 -5.03 8.74 1.96
C ASP A 78 -3.62 8.21 1.70
N PHE A 79 -2.83 9.03 1.02
CA PHE A 79 -1.37 8.95 0.96
C PHE A 79 -0.67 9.31 2.27
N ARG A 80 -1.42 9.80 3.26
CA ARG A 80 -0.88 10.24 4.54
C ARG A 80 -1.19 9.15 5.54
N THR A 81 -0.15 8.71 6.23
CA THR A 81 -0.30 7.83 7.39
C THR A 81 -1.28 8.48 8.37
N PRO A 82 -2.29 7.76 8.89
CA PRO A 82 -2.81 8.06 10.21
C PRO A 82 -1.60 7.94 11.13
N ASP A 83 -1.25 9.02 11.83
CA ASP A 83 -0.18 8.98 12.82
C ASP A 83 -0.67 8.14 14.00
N TRP A 84 -0.46 6.83 13.92
CA TRP A 84 -0.83 5.89 14.99
C TRP A 84 0.17 5.91 16.16
N ARG A 85 1.20 6.78 16.12
CA ARG A 85 2.17 6.92 17.21
C ARG A 85 1.78 7.92 18.30
N GLU A 86 0.68 8.64 18.17
CA GLU A 86 0.24 9.56 19.23
C GLU A 86 -0.57 8.90 20.37
N GLU A 87 -0.94 7.62 20.28
CA GLU A 87 -1.74 6.94 21.34
C GLU A 87 -0.94 5.95 22.22
N SER A 88 0.39 5.98 22.22
CA SER A 88 1.20 5.02 23.02
C SER A 88 2.28 5.66 23.89
N SER A 89 2.01 6.85 24.42
CA SER A 89 2.79 7.44 25.51
C SER A 89 1.89 7.79 26.68
N GLU A 90 1.61 6.79 27.51
CA GLU A 90 1.38 6.95 28.96
C GLU A 90 2.63 6.49 29.72
#